data_AF-A0A0D6TJ72-F1
#
_entry.id   AF-A0A0D6TJ72-F1
#
_cell.length_a   1.000
_cell.length_b   1.000
_cell.length_c   1.000
_cell.angle_alpha   90.00
_cell.angle_beta   90.00
_cell.angle_gamma   90.00
#
_symmetry.space_group_name_H-M   'P 1'
#
loop_
_entity.id
_entity.type
_entity.pdbx_description
1 polymer ?
#
loop_
_entity_poly.entity_id
_entity_poly.type
_entity_poly.pdbx_seq_one_letter_code
_entity_poly.pdbx_strand_id
1 'polypeptide(L)'
;MYGQEFNDYETAINNSEDVISLSITSKDLIDKRIELLRNLKQLSIHTNQNFKLPNEIENLTKLEHLYIFSDSIESLNTSIFNLTNLKTLQIKSSRIENIPKDLGNLKHLNRLVLHCENLIEIPSSINNLSLLEELDIYCKKDLKFPKKLNNLNKLIEFRWGQSLNFSESITQLKSLKKITFDTSFFSSLPNSIKNLKNLEVLSLSNSKIKAFPETISNLNSLKVLELYSSQIITLPQSLSNLKSLEGISLKYSSNFTDFDSLFRIAKESSSIKWINIEGTNYNKENIEKFKRELKNIELIYQYED
;
A
#
# COMPACT_ATOMS: atom_id res chain seq x y z
N MET A 1 -15.32 -20.67 25.72
CA MET A 1 -14.81 -21.81 24.93
C MET A 1 -13.70 -21.29 24.06
N TYR A 2 -12.49 -21.80 24.27
CA TYR A 2 -11.33 -21.53 23.41
C TYR A 2 -11.61 -22.24 22.10
N GLY A 3 -12.01 -21.51 21.05
CA GLY A 3 -12.21 -22.16 19.76
C GLY A 3 -10.88 -22.61 19.18
N GLN A 4 -10.97 -23.57 18.26
CA GLN A 4 -9.83 -24.32 17.78
C GLN A 4 -9.43 -23.90 16.37
N GLU A 5 -8.15 -24.06 16.07
CA GLU A 5 -7.55 -23.83 14.76
C GLU A 5 -7.39 -25.17 14.03
N PHE A 6 -7.80 -25.22 12.77
CA PHE A 6 -7.71 -26.41 11.94
C PHE A 6 -6.92 -26.12 10.66
N ASN A 7 -6.22 -27.13 10.16
CA ASN A 7 -5.46 -27.06 8.92
C ASN A 7 -5.89 -28.09 7.85
N ASP A 8 -7.03 -28.74 8.08
CA ASP A 8 -7.59 -29.80 7.25
C ASP A 8 -9.12 -29.61 7.20
N TYR A 9 -9.68 -29.63 5.99
CA TYR A 9 -11.09 -29.29 5.80
C TYR A 9 -12.02 -30.34 6.41
N GLU A 10 -11.76 -31.63 6.20
CA GLU A 10 -12.62 -32.72 6.70
C GLU A 10 -12.64 -32.78 8.22
N THR A 11 -11.48 -32.60 8.86
CA THR A 11 -11.35 -32.53 10.30
C THR A 11 -12.11 -31.34 10.88
N ALA A 12 -12.06 -30.17 10.20
CA ALA A 12 -12.83 -29.00 10.60
C ALA A 12 -14.34 -29.25 10.49
N ILE A 13 -14.81 -29.90 9.42
CA ILE A 13 -16.23 -30.26 9.26
C ILE A 13 -16.70 -31.20 10.38
N ASN A 14 -15.90 -32.20 10.75
CA ASN A 14 -16.21 -33.14 11.83
C ASN A 14 -16.26 -32.46 13.22
N ASN A 15 -15.65 -31.28 13.38
CA ASN A 15 -15.60 -30.51 14.62
C ASN A 15 -16.27 -29.13 14.48
N SER A 16 -17.23 -29.01 13.55
CA SER A 16 -17.77 -27.72 13.07
C SER A 16 -18.26 -26.74 14.15
N GLU A 17 -18.67 -27.22 15.33
CA GLU A 17 -19.14 -26.38 16.44
C GLU A 17 -18.01 -25.56 17.09
N ASP A 18 -16.76 -26.05 17.07
CA ASP A 18 -15.62 -25.45 17.78
C ASP A 18 -14.63 -24.69 16.89
N VAL A 19 -14.81 -24.73 15.56
CA VAL A 19 -13.88 -24.14 14.59
C VAL A 19 -13.99 -22.61 14.59
N ILE A 20 -12.90 -21.92 14.95
CA ILE A 20 -12.80 -20.45 14.86
C ILE A 20 -11.83 -20.02 13.75
N SER A 21 -10.82 -20.83 13.45
CA SER A 21 -9.86 -20.57 12.38
C SER A 21 -9.63 -21.82 11.56
N LEU A 22 -9.61 -21.67 10.23
CA LEU A 22 -9.35 -22.75 9.28
C LEU A 22 -8.34 -22.26 8.24
N SER A 23 -7.24 -23.01 8.07
CA SER A 23 -6.26 -22.79 7.00
C SER A 23 -6.12 -24.03 6.14
N ILE A 24 -6.59 -23.97 4.91
CA ILE A 24 -6.61 -25.12 4.00
C ILE A 24 -5.64 -24.95 2.84
N THR A 25 -5.23 -26.08 2.26
CA THR A 25 -4.27 -26.14 1.17
C THR A 25 -4.88 -26.79 -0.08
N SER A 26 -4.12 -26.86 -1.19
CA SER A 26 -4.58 -27.37 -2.48
C SER A 26 -5.07 -28.83 -2.49
N LYS A 27 -4.95 -29.55 -1.38
CA LYS A 27 -5.45 -30.92 -1.23
C LYS A 27 -6.91 -30.97 -0.78
N ASP A 28 -7.42 -29.87 -0.21
CA ASP A 28 -8.73 -29.81 0.41
C ASP A 28 -9.79 -29.41 -0.63
N LEU A 29 -10.83 -30.24 -0.80
CA LEU A 29 -12.01 -29.88 -1.57
C LEU A 29 -12.98 -29.12 -0.66
N ILE A 30 -13.08 -27.80 -0.82
CA ILE A 30 -14.17 -27.04 -0.20
C ILE A 30 -15.45 -27.28 -0.99
N ASP A 31 -16.49 -27.70 -0.29
CA ASP A 31 -17.82 -27.88 -0.81
C ASP A 31 -18.85 -27.10 0.02
N LYS A 32 -20.13 -27.31 -0.27
CA LYS A 32 -21.24 -26.66 0.43
C LYS A 32 -21.22 -26.82 1.96
N ARG A 33 -20.55 -27.86 2.51
CA ARG A 33 -20.50 -28.12 3.96
C ARG A 33 -19.76 -27.03 4.72
N ILE A 34 -19.06 -26.12 4.05
CA ILE A 34 -18.43 -24.97 4.70
C ILE A 34 -19.44 -24.17 5.54
N GLU A 35 -20.73 -24.15 5.16
CA GLU A 35 -21.80 -23.50 5.94
C GLU A 35 -22.00 -24.05 7.36
N LEU A 36 -21.49 -25.25 7.64
CA LEU A 36 -21.54 -25.86 8.96
C LEU A 36 -20.58 -25.16 9.95
N LEU A 37 -19.53 -24.50 9.46
CA LEU A 37 -18.52 -23.80 10.26
C LEU A 37 -19.02 -22.44 10.78
N ARG A 38 -20.17 -22.44 11.46
CA ARG A 38 -20.93 -21.22 11.87
C ARG A 38 -20.18 -20.30 12.84
N ASN A 39 -19.13 -20.81 13.48
CA ASN A 39 -18.30 -20.07 14.42
C ASN A 39 -16.98 -19.56 13.80
N LEU A 40 -16.75 -19.83 12.51
CA LEU A 40 -15.51 -19.46 11.83
C LEU A 40 -15.36 -17.94 11.77
N LYS A 41 -14.22 -17.46 12.27
CA LYS A 41 -13.80 -16.05 12.21
C LYS A 41 -12.68 -15.82 11.23
N GLN A 42 -11.85 -16.83 10.97
CA GLN A 42 -10.74 -16.74 10.05
C GLN A 42 -10.72 -17.92 9.08
N LEU A 43 -10.62 -17.61 7.79
CA LEU A 43 -10.45 -18.59 6.73
C LEU A 43 -9.24 -18.21 5.88
N SER A 44 -8.28 -19.10 5.77
CA SER A 44 -7.14 -18.98 4.86
C SER A 44 -7.14 -20.11 3.85
N ILE A 45 -6.95 -19.78 2.58
CA ILE A 45 -7.03 -20.72 1.47
C ILE A 45 -5.76 -20.58 0.64
N HIS A 46 -4.98 -21.66 0.54
CA HIS A 46 -3.76 -21.70 -0.25
C HIS A 46 -3.89 -22.76 -1.34
N THR A 47 -3.98 -22.37 -2.60
CA THR A 47 -4.17 -23.36 -3.68
C THR A 47 -3.51 -22.98 -4.99
N ASN A 48 -2.82 -23.95 -5.58
CA ASN A 48 -2.20 -23.83 -6.90
C ASN A 48 -3.10 -24.39 -8.01
N GLN A 49 -4.29 -24.90 -7.68
CA GLN A 49 -5.24 -25.49 -8.62
C GLN A 49 -6.42 -24.56 -8.84
N ASN A 50 -7.13 -24.73 -9.95
CA ASN A 50 -8.37 -23.99 -10.20
C ASN A 50 -9.33 -24.21 -9.03
N PHE A 51 -9.66 -23.13 -8.36
CA PHE A 51 -10.41 -23.17 -7.13
C PHE A 51 -11.63 -22.26 -7.24
N LYS A 52 -12.78 -22.77 -6.85
CA LYS A 52 -14.03 -22.02 -6.76
C LYS A 52 -14.56 -22.14 -5.34
N LEU A 53 -14.77 -20.99 -4.70
CA LEU A 53 -15.49 -20.94 -3.44
C LEU A 53 -16.97 -21.28 -3.66
N PRO A 54 -17.55 -22.19 -2.87
CA PRO A 54 -18.99 -22.44 -2.88
C PRO A 54 -19.75 -21.16 -2.44
N ASN A 55 -20.99 -20.98 -2.93
CA ASN A 55 -21.80 -19.80 -2.60
C ASN A 55 -22.13 -19.74 -1.10
N GLU A 56 -22.23 -20.92 -0.48
CA GLU A 56 -22.50 -21.16 0.93
C GLU A 56 -21.49 -20.48 1.87
N ILE A 57 -20.36 -19.98 1.37
CA ILE A 57 -19.46 -19.11 2.15
C ILE A 57 -20.19 -17.89 2.73
N GLU A 58 -21.23 -17.38 2.05
CA GLU A 58 -22.00 -16.23 2.55
C GLU A 58 -22.73 -16.50 3.89
N ASN A 59 -22.93 -17.77 4.25
CA ASN A 59 -23.53 -18.18 5.52
C ASN A 59 -22.55 -18.05 6.71
N LEU A 60 -21.26 -17.83 6.46
CA LEU A 60 -20.23 -17.62 7.49
C LEU A 60 -20.31 -16.20 8.08
N THR A 61 -21.46 -15.87 8.66
CA THR A 61 -21.77 -14.52 9.15
C THR A 61 -20.84 -14.01 10.25
N LYS A 62 -20.07 -14.88 10.91
CA LYS A 62 -19.05 -14.51 11.91
C LYS A 62 -17.64 -14.32 11.33
N LEU A 63 -17.45 -14.51 10.01
CA LEU A 63 -16.13 -14.40 9.40
C LEU A 63 -15.63 -12.96 9.44
N GLU A 64 -14.46 -12.76 10.04
CA GLU A 64 -13.80 -11.47 10.21
C GLU A 64 -12.57 -11.35 9.28
N HIS A 65 -11.91 -12.47 8.96
CA HIS A 65 -10.69 -12.48 8.16
C HIS A 65 -10.74 -13.55 7.07
N LEU A 66 -10.54 -13.14 5.82
CA LEU A 66 -10.49 -14.02 4.66
C LEU A 66 -9.20 -13.78 3.88
N TYR A 67 -8.39 -14.83 3.77
CA TYR A 67 -7.14 -14.84 3.03
C TYR A 67 -7.22 -15.86 1.90
N ILE A 68 -6.98 -15.43 0.67
CA ILE A 68 -7.02 -16.28 -0.52
C ILE A 68 -5.70 -16.11 -1.27
N PHE A 69 -4.89 -17.17 -1.30
CA PHE A 69 -3.63 -17.23 -2.01
C PHE A 69 -3.74 -18.28 -3.11
N SER A 70 -3.82 -17.84 -4.35
CA SER A 70 -3.94 -18.75 -5.46
C SER A 70 -3.41 -18.20 -6.77
N ASP A 71 -2.58 -18.98 -7.45
CA ASP A 71 -2.04 -18.59 -8.76
C ASP A 71 -3.04 -18.82 -9.92
N SER A 72 -4.23 -19.36 -9.63
CA SER A 72 -5.18 -19.87 -10.64
C SER A 72 -6.53 -19.15 -10.66
N ILE A 73 -6.91 -18.42 -9.61
CA ILE A 73 -8.23 -17.78 -9.51
C ILE A 73 -8.34 -16.67 -10.55
N GLU A 74 -9.28 -16.83 -11.49
CA GLU A 74 -9.57 -15.84 -12.53
C GLU A 74 -10.63 -14.81 -12.10
N SER A 75 -11.53 -15.21 -11.18
CA SER A 75 -12.60 -14.36 -10.67
C SER A 75 -12.99 -14.74 -9.25
N LEU A 76 -13.50 -13.76 -8.50
CA LEU A 76 -14.06 -13.98 -7.17
C LEU A 76 -15.55 -14.24 -7.28
N ASN A 77 -16.04 -15.21 -6.52
CA ASN A 77 -17.48 -15.41 -6.35
C ASN A 77 -18.09 -14.20 -5.62
N THR A 78 -19.24 -13.71 -6.09
CA THR A 78 -19.94 -12.57 -5.48
C THR A 78 -20.38 -12.84 -4.03
N SER A 79 -20.62 -14.10 -3.64
CA SER A 79 -21.01 -14.48 -2.28
C SER A 79 -20.00 -14.08 -1.20
N ILE A 80 -18.70 -13.95 -1.53
CA ILE A 80 -17.68 -13.43 -0.60
C ILE A 80 -18.04 -12.03 -0.10
N PHE A 81 -18.68 -11.23 -0.96
CA PHE A 81 -19.01 -9.85 -0.66
C PHE A 81 -20.30 -9.69 0.17
N ASN A 82 -20.97 -10.80 0.50
CA ASN A 82 -22.09 -10.85 1.46
C ASN A 82 -21.61 -10.99 2.91
N LEU A 83 -20.31 -11.21 3.14
CA LEU A 83 -19.68 -11.33 4.46
C LEU A 83 -19.56 -9.97 5.15
N THR A 84 -20.69 -9.42 5.60
CA THR A 84 -20.76 -8.03 6.10
C THR A 84 -19.94 -7.76 7.38
N ASN A 85 -19.53 -8.79 8.12
CA ASN A 85 -18.65 -8.67 9.29
C ASN A 85 -17.15 -8.77 8.97
N LEU A 86 -16.80 -8.93 7.69
CA LEU A 86 -15.40 -9.07 7.26
C LEU A 86 -14.63 -7.77 7.51
N LYS A 87 -13.53 -7.89 8.27
CA LYS A 87 -12.60 -6.81 8.63
C LYS A 87 -11.35 -6.83 7.77
N THR A 88 -10.88 -8.02 7.37
CA THR A 88 -9.71 -8.19 6.50
C THR A 88 -10.06 -9.06 5.30
N LEU A 89 -9.77 -8.55 4.12
CA LEU A 89 -9.80 -9.31 2.87
C LEU A 89 -8.42 -9.21 2.23
N GLN A 90 -7.75 -10.35 2.09
CA GLN A 90 -6.47 -10.43 1.39
C GLN A 90 -6.57 -11.45 0.28
N ILE A 91 -6.23 -11.02 -0.93
CA ILE A 91 -6.24 -11.87 -2.11
C ILE A 91 -4.90 -11.71 -2.82
N LYS A 92 -4.23 -12.83 -3.06
CA LYS A 92 -3.08 -12.93 -3.94
C LYS A 92 -3.47 -13.82 -5.10
N SER A 93 -3.51 -13.28 -6.32
CA SER A 93 -3.70 -14.08 -7.52
C SER A 93 -3.04 -13.52 -8.76
N SER A 94 -2.36 -14.38 -9.49
CA SER A 94 -1.76 -14.03 -10.77
C SER A 94 -2.77 -13.92 -11.92
N ARG A 95 -4.02 -14.38 -11.73
CA ARG A 95 -5.02 -14.44 -12.82
C ARG A 95 -6.27 -13.58 -12.62
N ILE A 96 -6.47 -12.97 -11.46
CA ILE A 96 -7.62 -12.08 -11.26
C ILE A 96 -7.50 -10.86 -12.17
N GLU A 97 -8.51 -10.65 -13.01
CA GLU A 97 -8.59 -9.50 -13.92
C GLU A 97 -9.50 -8.39 -13.42
N ASN A 98 -10.52 -8.73 -12.61
CA ASN A 98 -11.54 -7.81 -12.13
C ASN A 98 -11.97 -8.13 -10.70
N ILE A 99 -12.28 -7.10 -9.91
CA ILE A 99 -12.99 -7.20 -8.63
C ILE A 99 -14.42 -6.72 -8.85
N PRO A 100 -15.46 -7.49 -8.48
CA PRO A 100 -16.83 -7.09 -8.72
C PRO A 100 -17.23 -5.87 -7.86
N LYS A 101 -18.23 -5.12 -8.34
CA LYS A 101 -18.74 -3.93 -7.63
C LYS A 101 -19.27 -4.26 -6.23
N ASP A 102 -19.64 -5.51 -5.97
CA ASP A 102 -20.08 -5.99 -4.67
C ASP A 102 -19.02 -5.82 -3.57
N LEU A 103 -17.74 -5.55 -3.92
CA LEU A 103 -16.71 -5.09 -2.98
C LEU A 103 -17.24 -4.04 -1.99
N GLY A 104 -18.06 -3.10 -2.45
CA GLY A 104 -18.63 -2.04 -1.62
C GLY A 104 -19.65 -2.49 -0.56
N ASN A 105 -20.02 -3.77 -0.51
CA ASN A 105 -20.93 -4.35 0.48
C ASN A 105 -20.21 -4.68 1.80
N LEU A 106 -18.88 -4.80 1.81
CA LEU A 106 -18.06 -5.11 2.98
C LEU A 106 -17.89 -3.89 3.91
N LYS A 107 -19.00 -3.39 4.48
CA LYS A 107 -19.02 -2.11 5.22
C LYS A 107 -18.10 -2.06 6.45
N HIS A 108 -17.74 -3.21 7.02
CA HIS A 108 -16.84 -3.32 8.17
C HIS A 108 -15.39 -3.61 7.79
N LEU A 109 -15.03 -3.54 6.50
CA LEU A 109 -13.67 -3.82 6.06
C LEU A 109 -12.70 -2.72 6.53
N ASN A 110 -11.71 -3.10 7.33
CA ASN A 110 -10.62 -2.25 7.80
C ASN A 110 -9.38 -2.38 6.90
N ARG A 111 -9.15 -3.57 6.34
CA ARG A 111 -7.93 -3.88 5.58
C ARG A 111 -8.26 -4.62 4.29
N LEU A 112 -7.85 -4.04 3.16
CA LEU A 112 -7.95 -4.65 1.85
C LEU A 112 -6.56 -4.80 1.24
N VAL A 113 -6.16 -6.04 0.97
CA VAL A 113 -4.90 -6.35 0.29
C VAL A 113 -5.17 -7.12 -0.98
N LEU A 114 -4.72 -6.59 -2.11
CA LEU A 114 -4.80 -7.24 -3.41
C LEU A 114 -3.42 -7.30 -4.04
N HIS A 115 -2.85 -8.50 -4.14
CA HIS A 115 -1.64 -8.73 -4.91
C HIS A 115 -2.03 -9.46 -6.19
N CYS A 116 -2.09 -8.74 -7.30
CA CYS A 116 -2.51 -9.30 -8.58
C CYS A 116 -1.51 -9.04 -9.70
N GLU A 117 -1.52 -9.84 -10.75
CA GLU A 117 -0.70 -9.57 -11.94
C GLU A 117 -1.51 -8.94 -13.08
N ASN A 118 -2.81 -9.29 -13.17
CA ASN A 118 -3.65 -8.99 -14.33
C ASN A 118 -4.84 -8.06 -14.04
N LEU A 119 -4.99 -7.56 -12.80
CA LEU A 119 -6.10 -6.70 -12.42
C LEU A 119 -6.08 -5.38 -13.21
N ILE A 120 -7.19 -5.04 -13.85
CA ILE A 120 -7.28 -3.89 -14.78
C ILE A 120 -7.84 -2.65 -14.08
N GLU A 121 -8.80 -2.82 -13.18
CA GLU A 121 -9.42 -1.71 -12.45
C GLU A 121 -9.92 -2.13 -11.06
N ILE A 122 -10.00 -1.14 -10.17
CA ILE A 122 -10.70 -1.25 -8.90
C ILE A 122 -12.09 -0.63 -9.06
N PRO A 123 -13.18 -1.34 -8.70
CA PRO A 123 -14.52 -0.82 -8.87
C PRO A 123 -14.73 0.43 -8.01
N SER A 124 -15.50 1.39 -8.53
CA SER A 124 -15.82 2.65 -7.83
C SER A 124 -16.54 2.44 -6.49
N SER A 125 -17.13 1.26 -6.28
CA SER A 125 -17.76 0.83 -5.04
C SER A 125 -16.78 0.69 -3.88
N ILE A 126 -15.45 0.68 -4.11
CA ILE A 126 -14.46 0.81 -3.03
C ILE A 126 -14.71 2.05 -2.17
N ASN A 127 -15.26 3.13 -2.76
CA ASN A 127 -15.65 4.34 -2.04
C ASN A 127 -16.80 4.14 -1.03
N ASN A 128 -17.35 2.92 -0.91
CA ASN A 128 -18.33 2.58 0.10
C ASN A 128 -17.71 2.03 1.39
N LEU A 129 -16.40 1.77 1.40
CA LEU A 129 -15.66 1.18 2.52
C LEU A 129 -15.21 2.25 3.52
N SER A 130 -16.17 2.93 4.17
CA SER A 130 -15.89 4.08 5.05
C SER A 130 -15.06 3.76 6.30
N LEU A 131 -14.92 2.47 6.64
CA LEU A 131 -14.10 1.99 7.75
C LEU A 131 -12.69 1.53 7.33
N LEU A 132 -12.35 1.61 6.04
CA LEU A 132 -11.05 1.15 5.53
C LEU A 132 -9.92 2.02 6.08
N GLU A 133 -8.93 1.39 6.70
CA GLU A 133 -7.75 1.99 7.32
C GLU A 133 -6.47 1.67 6.53
N GLU A 134 -6.40 0.48 5.92
CA GLU A 134 -5.28 0.04 5.09
C GLU A 134 -5.78 -0.46 3.72
N LEU A 135 -5.23 0.15 2.68
CA LEU A 135 -5.43 -0.26 1.29
C LEU A 135 -4.07 -0.56 0.66
N ASP A 136 -3.80 -1.83 0.40
CA ASP A 136 -2.57 -2.28 -0.26
C ASP A 136 -2.93 -3.00 -1.56
N ILE A 137 -2.69 -2.36 -2.70
CA ILE A 137 -2.94 -2.95 -4.00
C ILE A 137 -1.64 -2.97 -4.80
N TYR A 138 -1.03 -4.15 -4.87
CA TYR A 138 0.14 -4.38 -5.69
C TYR A 138 -0.27 -5.08 -7.00
N CYS A 139 -0.18 -4.36 -8.11
CA CYS A 139 -0.45 -4.89 -9.45
C CYS A 139 0.69 -4.59 -10.42
N LYS A 140 1.00 -5.55 -11.30
CA LYS A 140 2.08 -5.44 -12.31
C LYS A 140 1.65 -4.72 -13.60
N LYS A 141 0.36 -4.50 -13.82
CA LYS A 141 -0.18 -3.72 -14.94
C LYS A 141 -0.57 -2.32 -14.47
N ASP A 142 -0.73 -1.40 -15.42
CA ASP A 142 -1.31 -0.09 -15.12
C ASP A 142 -2.76 -0.26 -14.65
N LEU A 143 -2.93 -0.24 -13.33
CA LEU A 143 -4.21 -0.40 -12.67
C LEU A 143 -4.94 0.94 -12.67
N LYS A 144 -6.14 0.96 -13.26
CA LYS A 144 -6.95 2.17 -13.28
C LYS A 144 -7.41 2.52 -11.88
N PHE A 145 -7.13 3.76 -11.48
CA PHE A 145 -7.60 4.33 -10.24
C PHE A 145 -9.13 4.51 -10.23
N PRO A 146 -9.80 4.28 -9.09
CA PRO A 146 -11.22 4.58 -8.94
C PRO A 146 -11.46 6.10 -8.99
N LYS A 147 -12.53 6.52 -9.68
CA LYS A 147 -12.86 7.93 -9.93
C LYS A 147 -13.09 8.77 -8.66
N LYS A 148 -13.51 8.15 -7.55
CA LYS A 148 -13.81 8.81 -6.27
C LYS A 148 -13.30 7.97 -5.11
N LEU A 149 -12.64 8.62 -4.15
CA LEU A 149 -12.14 8.00 -2.92
C LEU A 149 -12.50 8.82 -1.66
N ASN A 150 -13.28 9.90 -1.81
CA ASN A 150 -13.56 10.90 -0.78
C ASN A 150 -14.33 10.38 0.45
N ASN A 151 -14.82 9.15 0.45
CA ASN A 151 -15.50 8.55 1.60
C ASN A 151 -14.57 7.66 2.45
N LEU A 152 -13.35 7.37 1.99
CA LEU A 152 -12.35 6.60 2.75
C LEU A 152 -11.68 7.48 3.82
N ASN A 153 -12.50 8.08 4.67
CA ASN A 153 -12.09 9.09 5.67
C ASN A 153 -11.30 8.52 6.84
N LYS A 154 -11.19 7.18 6.93
CA LYS A 154 -10.35 6.48 7.91
C LYS A 154 -9.06 5.92 7.31
N LEU A 155 -8.81 6.11 6.01
CA LEU A 155 -7.64 5.50 5.37
C LEU A 155 -6.36 6.13 5.89
N ILE A 156 -5.51 5.32 6.52
CA ILE A 156 -4.24 5.72 7.14
C ILE A 156 -3.08 5.36 6.22
N GLU A 157 -3.12 4.15 5.66
CA GLU A 157 -2.06 3.61 4.81
C GLU A 157 -2.61 3.27 3.43
N PHE A 158 -1.96 3.86 2.42
CA PHE A 158 -2.25 3.64 1.02
C PHE A 158 -0.99 3.14 0.33
N ARG A 159 -1.00 1.89 -0.12
CA ARG A 159 0.04 1.31 -0.98
C ARG A 159 -0.53 0.98 -2.32
N TRP A 160 0.19 1.37 -3.36
CA TRP A 160 -0.20 1.11 -4.74
C TRP A 160 0.99 0.62 -5.54
N GLY A 161 0.75 -0.39 -6.37
CA GLY A 161 1.73 -0.93 -7.29
C GLY A 161 1.96 -0.02 -8.48
N GLN A 162 2.07 -0.62 -9.66
CA GLN A 162 2.34 0.10 -10.89
C GLN A 162 1.25 1.13 -11.23
N SER A 163 1.65 2.38 -11.50
CA SER A 163 0.73 3.39 -12.01
C SER A 163 1.36 4.36 -13.01
N LEU A 164 0.62 4.66 -14.09
CA LEU A 164 0.97 5.70 -15.05
C LEU A 164 0.76 7.12 -14.54
N ASN A 165 -0.20 7.34 -13.62
CA ASN A 165 -0.60 8.68 -13.18
C ASN A 165 -0.84 8.72 -11.67
N PHE A 166 -0.40 9.79 -11.01
CA PHE A 166 -0.83 10.05 -9.64
C PHE A 166 -2.28 10.57 -9.65
N SER A 167 -3.23 9.78 -9.14
CA SER A 167 -4.63 10.20 -9.11
C SER A 167 -4.87 11.33 -8.11
N GLU A 168 -5.48 12.44 -8.55
CA GLU A 168 -5.86 13.53 -7.65
C GLU A 168 -6.89 13.10 -6.59
N SER A 169 -7.65 12.02 -6.81
CA SER A 169 -8.59 11.50 -5.81
C SER A 169 -7.89 11.07 -4.51
N ILE A 170 -6.61 10.69 -4.57
CA ILE A 170 -5.79 10.38 -3.38
C ILE A 170 -5.67 11.61 -2.49
N THR A 171 -5.57 12.81 -3.07
CA THR A 171 -5.39 14.06 -2.32
C THR A 171 -6.62 14.49 -1.51
N GLN A 172 -7.75 13.79 -1.69
CA GLN A 172 -8.98 14.00 -0.92
C GLN A 172 -8.99 13.22 0.40
N LEU A 173 -8.05 12.28 0.58
CA LEU A 173 -7.97 11.37 1.72
C LEU A 173 -7.22 12.01 2.89
N LYS A 174 -7.92 12.85 3.64
CA LYS A 174 -7.33 13.70 4.69
C LYS A 174 -6.73 12.92 5.86
N SER A 175 -7.14 11.67 6.09
CA SER A 175 -6.63 10.80 7.15
C SER A 175 -5.29 10.14 6.83
N LEU A 176 -4.83 10.20 5.57
CA LEU A 176 -3.63 9.49 5.15
C LEU A 176 -2.40 9.94 5.93
N LYS A 177 -1.66 8.95 6.42
CA LYS A 177 -0.36 9.10 7.07
C LYS A 177 0.76 8.52 6.24
N LYS A 178 0.48 7.50 5.43
CA LYS A 178 1.50 6.85 4.61
C LYS A 178 1.00 6.59 3.21
N ILE A 179 1.79 7.06 2.24
CA ILE A 179 1.63 6.74 0.83
C ILE A 179 2.90 6.04 0.37
N THR A 180 2.73 4.84 -0.19
CA THR A 180 3.81 4.10 -0.85
C THR A 180 3.39 3.76 -2.26
N PHE A 181 4.23 4.11 -3.22
CA PHE A 181 4.18 3.57 -4.57
C PHE A 181 5.44 2.74 -4.84
N ASP A 182 5.25 1.51 -5.29
CA ASP A 182 6.38 0.59 -5.55
C ASP A 182 7.02 0.79 -6.93
N THR A 183 6.23 1.22 -7.92
CA THR A 183 6.69 1.59 -9.26
C THR A 183 5.75 2.63 -9.85
N SER A 184 6.26 3.84 -10.10
CA SER A 184 5.44 4.95 -10.60
C SER A 184 5.98 5.47 -11.92
N PHE A 185 5.15 5.47 -12.96
CA PHE A 185 5.52 6.02 -14.26
C PHE A 185 5.15 7.50 -14.42
N PHE A 186 4.47 8.09 -13.43
CA PHE A 186 4.18 9.52 -13.44
C PHE A 186 5.45 10.35 -13.20
N SER A 187 5.52 11.49 -13.89
CA SER A 187 6.68 12.39 -13.86
C SER A 187 6.56 13.56 -12.88
N SER A 188 5.36 13.77 -12.31
CA SER A 188 5.05 14.85 -11.38
C SER A 188 3.94 14.46 -10.42
N LEU A 189 3.88 15.19 -9.29
CA LEU A 189 2.73 15.18 -8.38
C LEU A 189 1.85 16.41 -8.64
N PRO A 190 0.52 16.30 -8.40
CA PRO A 190 -0.37 17.44 -8.54
C PRO A 190 -0.19 18.43 -7.38
N ASN A 191 -0.51 19.71 -7.63
CA ASN A 191 -0.50 20.75 -6.58
C ASN A 191 -1.49 20.49 -5.44
N SER A 192 -2.48 19.63 -5.65
CA SER A 192 -3.42 19.19 -4.64
C SER A 192 -2.78 18.32 -3.55
N ILE A 193 -1.52 17.85 -3.72
CA ILE A 193 -0.78 17.11 -2.69
C ILE A 193 -0.76 17.85 -1.35
N LYS A 194 -0.75 19.19 -1.37
CA LYS A 194 -0.84 20.06 -0.18
C LYS A 194 -2.00 19.77 0.76
N ASN A 195 -3.04 19.07 0.29
CA ASN A 195 -4.23 18.73 1.07
C ASN A 195 -3.98 17.60 2.08
N LEU A 196 -2.93 16.80 1.90
CA LEU A 196 -2.60 15.66 2.75
C LEU A 196 -1.85 16.10 4.03
N LYS A 197 -2.51 16.90 4.86
CA LYS A 197 -1.90 17.54 6.06
C LYS A 197 -1.37 16.56 7.11
N ASN A 198 -1.91 15.35 7.14
CA ASN A 198 -1.52 14.30 8.08
C ASN A 198 -0.48 13.33 7.51
N LEU A 199 -0.02 13.53 6.26
CA LEU A 199 0.93 12.62 5.63
C LEU A 199 2.27 12.70 6.36
N GLU A 200 2.70 11.56 6.90
CA GLU A 200 3.95 11.38 7.65
C GLU A 200 5.03 10.73 6.78
N VAL A 201 4.66 9.84 5.87
CA VAL A 201 5.60 9.12 4.98
C VAL A 201 5.10 9.20 3.53
N LEU A 202 5.98 9.65 2.65
CA LEU A 202 5.78 9.63 1.21
C LEU A 202 6.92 8.84 0.56
N SER A 203 6.63 7.64 0.09
CA SER A 203 7.58 6.78 -0.62
C SER A 203 7.16 6.65 -2.08
N LEU A 204 7.98 7.18 -2.98
CA LEU A 204 7.80 7.17 -4.43
C LEU A 204 8.94 6.40 -5.09
N SER A 205 9.12 5.17 -4.64
CA SER A 205 10.21 4.30 -5.09
C SER A 205 10.01 3.88 -6.55
N ASN A 206 11.11 3.70 -7.28
CA ASN A 206 11.13 3.35 -8.70
C ASN A 206 10.22 4.25 -9.54
N SER A 207 10.23 5.56 -9.25
CA SER A 207 9.36 6.54 -9.91
C SER A 207 10.04 7.31 -11.04
N LYS A 208 9.27 7.75 -12.04
CA LYS A 208 9.71 8.66 -13.10
C LYS A 208 9.63 10.13 -12.71
N ILE A 209 9.40 10.42 -11.43
CA ILE A 209 9.28 11.79 -10.92
C ILE A 209 10.58 12.54 -11.16
N LYS A 210 10.51 13.73 -11.77
CA LYS A 210 11.69 14.54 -12.08
C LYS A 210 11.87 15.72 -11.14
N ALA A 211 10.76 16.26 -10.64
CA ALA A 211 10.72 17.35 -9.67
C ALA A 211 9.45 17.26 -8.84
N PHE A 212 9.45 17.91 -7.68
CA PHE A 212 8.26 18.11 -6.84
C PHE A 212 7.65 19.49 -7.06
N PRO A 213 6.32 19.66 -6.91
CA PRO A 213 5.72 20.98 -6.85
C PRO A 213 6.12 21.69 -5.55
N GLU A 214 6.22 23.03 -5.56
CA GLU A 214 6.51 23.85 -4.37
C GLU A 214 5.49 23.64 -3.23
N THR A 215 4.28 23.19 -3.58
CA THR A 215 3.21 22.85 -2.64
C THR A 215 3.52 21.63 -1.76
N ILE A 216 4.61 20.90 -2.01
CA ILE A 216 5.09 19.83 -1.13
C ILE A 216 5.43 20.35 0.28
N SER A 217 5.86 21.61 0.38
CA SER A 217 6.16 22.31 1.64
C SER A 217 4.95 22.50 2.57
N ASN A 218 3.74 22.21 2.08
CA ASN A 218 2.52 22.27 2.87
C ASN A 218 2.18 20.97 3.62
N LEU A 219 2.98 19.91 3.44
CA LEU A 219 2.85 18.62 4.13
C LEU A 219 3.48 18.69 5.52
N ASN A 220 2.92 19.51 6.41
CA ASN A 220 3.56 19.86 7.69
C ASN A 220 3.83 18.67 8.63
N SER A 221 3.16 17.53 8.44
CA SER A 221 3.38 16.29 9.20
C SER A 221 4.40 15.35 8.56
N LEU A 222 4.91 15.66 7.36
CA LEU A 222 5.81 14.79 6.61
C LEU A 222 7.11 14.62 7.38
N LYS A 223 7.44 13.39 7.72
CA LYS A 223 8.64 12.96 8.45
C LYS A 223 9.67 12.35 7.54
N VAL A 224 9.24 11.55 6.57
CA VAL A 224 10.15 10.82 5.68
C VAL A 224 9.71 10.95 4.24
N LEU A 225 10.66 11.36 3.39
CA LEU A 225 10.54 11.36 1.93
C LEU A 225 11.50 10.32 1.36
N GLU A 226 10.96 9.26 0.76
CA GLU A 226 11.74 8.19 0.12
C GLU A 226 11.59 8.23 -1.39
N LEU A 227 12.72 8.31 -2.07
CA LEU A 227 12.83 8.43 -3.52
C LEU A 227 13.76 7.35 -4.09
N TYR A 228 13.74 6.17 -3.49
CA TYR A 228 14.61 5.05 -3.89
C TYR A 228 14.49 4.81 -5.40
N SER A 229 15.61 4.77 -6.12
CA SER A 229 15.66 4.48 -7.56
C SER A 229 14.71 5.37 -8.39
N SER A 230 14.57 6.64 -8.00
CA SER A 230 13.72 7.60 -8.72
C SER A 230 14.52 8.36 -9.79
N GLN A 231 13.81 8.99 -10.73
CA GLN A 231 14.40 9.86 -11.75
C GLN A 231 14.49 11.33 -11.32
N ILE A 232 14.45 11.60 -10.01
CA ILE A 232 14.45 12.95 -9.47
C ILE A 232 15.76 13.66 -9.83
N ILE A 233 15.66 14.90 -10.32
CA ILE A 233 16.82 15.71 -10.73
C ILE A 233 17.11 16.77 -9.67
N THR A 234 16.05 17.41 -9.17
CA THR A 234 16.12 18.49 -8.18
C THR A 234 15.04 18.33 -7.10
N LEU A 235 15.27 18.98 -5.97
CA LEU A 235 14.28 19.12 -4.91
C LEU A 235 13.94 20.61 -4.74
N PRO A 236 12.66 20.98 -4.51
CA PRO A 236 12.27 22.36 -4.32
C PRO A 236 12.83 22.89 -2.99
N GLN A 237 13.32 24.14 -3.01
CA GLN A 237 13.91 24.75 -1.82
C GLN A 237 12.95 24.79 -0.63
N SER A 238 11.65 24.88 -0.92
CA SER A 238 10.59 24.93 0.10
C SER A 238 10.51 23.69 0.99
N LEU A 239 11.22 22.58 0.69
CA LEU A 239 11.38 21.47 1.63
C LEU A 239 12.04 21.89 2.95
N SER A 240 12.87 22.95 2.98
CA SER A 240 13.45 23.47 4.23
C SER A 240 12.40 24.03 5.19
N ASN A 241 11.20 24.35 4.70
CA ASN A 241 10.09 24.88 5.51
C ASN A 241 9.36 23.78 6.31
N LEU A 242 9.52 22.51 5.92
CA LEU A 242 8.85 21.40 6.61
C LEU A 242 9.45 21.21 8.00
N LYS A 243 8.62 21.39 9.04
CA LYS A 243 9.06 21.34 10.45
C LYS A 243 9.13 19.95 11.05
N SER A 244 8.56 18.97 10.35
CA SER A 244 8.55 17.57 10.79
C SER A 244 9.46 16.68 9.95
N LEU A 245 10.05 17.18 8.86
CA LEU A 245 10.81 16.36 7.92
C LEU A 245 12.13 15.96 8.56
N GLU A 246 12.24 14.69 8.93
CA GLU A 246 13.41 14.13 9.61
C GLU A 246 14.38 13.48 8.62
N GLY A 247 13.87 12.96 7.51
CA GLY A 247 14.62 12.08 6.62
C GLY A 247 14.33 12.28 5.15
N ILE A 248 15.38 12.34 4.34
CA ILE A 248 15.29 12.32 2.88
C ILE A 248 16.18 11.19 2.35
N SER A 249 15.58 10.23 1.64
CA SER A 249 16.32 9.19 0.94
C SER A 249 16.26 9.39 -0.57
N LEU A 250 17.41 9.60 -1.18
CA LEU A 250 17.66 9.64 -2.63
C LEU A 250 18.36 8.37 -3.11
N LYS A 251 18.40 7.31 -2.30
CA LYS A 251 19.16 6.08 -2.59
C LYS A 251 18.93 5.57 -4.02
N TYR A 252 20.01 5.29 -4.76
CA TYR A 252 20.03 4.89 -6.17
C TYR A 252 19.30 5.82 -7.15
N SER A 253 19.06 7.09 -6.78
CA SER A 253 18.55 8.11 -7.71
C SER A 253 19.69 8.70 -8.54
N SER A 254 20.24 7.91 -9.46
CA SER A 254 21.41 8.29 -10.27
C SER A 254 21.19 9.49 -11.19
N ASN A 255 19.96 9.98 -11.37
CA ASN A 255 19.68 11.22 -12.10
C ASN A 255 19.81 12.49 -11.24
N PHE A 256 19.95 12.35 -9.92
CA PHE A 256 20.03 13.48 -9.02
C PHE A 256 21.41 14.14 -9.11
N THR A 257 21.43 15.44 -9.41
CA THR A 257 22.68 16.21 -9.58
C THR A 257 22.71 17.52 -8.79
N ASP A 258 21.57 17.99 -8.26
CA ASP A 258 21.47 19.28 -7.57
C ASP A 258 21.82 19.19 -6.07
N PHE A 259 23.08 18.87 -5.79
CA PHE A 259 23.61 18.76 -4.43
C PHE A 259 23.70 20.10 -3.70
N ASP A 260 23.79 21.22 -4.44
CA ASP A 260 23.80 22.55 -3.84
C ASP A 260 22.44 22.93 -3.26
N SER A 261 21.34 22.65 -3.99
CA SER A 261 20.00 22.81 -3.42
C SER A 261 19.76 21.84 -2.27
N LEU A 262 20.18 20.57 -2.37
CA LEU A 262 20.08 19.61 -1.26
C LEU A 262 20.80 20.11 -0.02
N PHE A 263 22.01 20.66 -0.18
CA PHE A 263 22.78 21.24 0.91
C PHE A 263 22.07 22.44 1.52
N ARG A 264 21.53 23.35 0.71
CA ARG A 264 20.79 24.52 1.20
C ARG A 264 19.52 24.11 1.95
N ILE A 265 18.77 23.13 1.44
CA ILE A 265 17.60 22.54 2.12
C ILE A 265 18.01 22.00 3.49
N ALA A 266 19.09 21.21 3.55
CA ALA A 266 19.59 20.62 4.78
C ALA A 266 20.07 21.69 5.79
N LYS A 267 20.76 22.73 5.31
CA LYS A 267 21.29 23.83 6.12
C LYS A 267 20.20 24.73 6.72
N GLU A 268 19.12 24.97 5.97
CA GLU A 268 18.02 25.82 6.39
C GLU A 268 16.94 25.05 7.18
N SER A 269 16.89 23.72 7.05
CA SER A 269 15.94 22.89 7.78
C SER A 269 16.27 22.87 9.27
N SER A 270 15.22 22.94 10.08
CA SER A 270 15.31 22.79 11.54
C SER A 270 15.06 21.35 12.02
N SER A 271 14.70 20.43 11.12
CA SER A 271 14.19 19.10 11.50
C SER A 271 14.90 17.92 10.85
N ILE A 272 15.60 18.12 9.72
CA ILE A 272 16.28 17.03 9.03
C ILE A 272 17.39 16.48 9.93
N LYS A 273 17.33 15.16 10.15
CA LYS A 273 18.28 14.38 10.96
C LYS A 273 19.18 13.52 10.09
N TRP A 274 18.67 13.03 8.96
CA TRP A 274 19.44 12.18 8.06
C TRP A 274 19.10 12.42 6.59
N ILE A 275 20.11 12.21 5.74
CA ILE A 275 20.00 12.26 4.28
C ILE A 275 20.75 11.06 3.72
N ASN A 276 20.08 10.25 2.90
CA ASN A 276 20.70 9.14 2.18
C ASN A 276 20.89 9.50 0.70
N ILE A 277 22.14 9.53 0.25
CA ILE A 277 22.54 9.80 -1.13
C ILE A 277 23.26 8.62 -1.78
N GLU A 278 23.30 7.46 -1.13
CA GLU A 278 23.93 6.24 -1.65
C GLU A 278 23.50 5.95 -3.08
N GLY A 279 24.45 5.73 -4.00
CA GLY A 279 24.15 5.43 -5.40
C GLY A 279 23.57 6.59 -6.22
N THR A 280 23.72 7.83 -5.75
CA THR A 280 23.53 9.05 -6.58
C THR A 280 24.88 9.55 -7.11
N ASN A 281 24.88 10.55 -7.99
CA ASN A 281 26.10 11.06 -8.63
C ASN A 281 26.87 12.09 -7.77
N TYR A 282 26.95 11.90 -6.44
CA TYR A 282 27.75 12.80 -5.60
C TYR A 282 29.24 12.63 -5.89
N ASN A 283 30.01 13.68 -5.64
CA ASN A 283 31.47 13.65 -5.66
C ASN A 283 32.05 13.88 -4.26
N LYS A 284 33.38 13.75 -4.14
CA LYS A 284 34.11 13.95 -2.88
C LYS A 284 33.88 15.33 -2.27
N GLU A 285 33.81 16.39 -3.09
CA GLU A 285 33.57 17.75 -2.61
C GLU A 285 32.17 17.88 -1.98
N ASN A 286 31.15 17.25 -2.57
CA ASN A 286 29.81 17.22 -1.97
C ASN A 286 29.87 16.60 -0.57
N ILE A 287 30.49 15.43 -0.41
CA ILE A 287 30.59 14.74 0.89
C ILE A 287 31.33 15.59 1.92
N GLU A 288 32.50 16.14 1.57
CA GLU A 288 33.30 16.95 2.49
C GLU A 288 32.57 18.24 2.91
N LYS A 289 31.84 18.89 1.98
CA LYS A 289 31.02 20.07 2.27
C LYS A 289 29.92 19.75 3.29
N PHE A 290 29.19 18.64 3.10
CA PHE A 290 28.17 18.19 4.04
C PHE A 290 28.76 17.87 5.42
N LYS A 291 29.83 17.08 5.49
CA LYS A 291 30.47 16.71 6.76
C LYS A 291 31.01 17.91 7.53
N ARG A 292 31.62 18.86 6.82
CA ARG A 292 32.24 20.04 7.43
C ARG A 292 31.21 20.98 8.05
N GLU A 293 30.11 21.25 7.32
CA GLU A 293 29.15 22.30 7.68
C GLU A 293 27.87 21.80 8.35
N LEU A 294 27.48 20.52 8.15
CA LEU A 294 26.21 19.95 8.63
C LEU A 294 26.44 18.78 9.60
N LYS A 295 27.23 19.01 10.65
CA LYS A 295 27.67 17.97 11.61
C LYS A 295 26.55 17.25 12.37
N ASN A 296 25.35 17.85 12.44
CA ASN A 296 24.19 17.29 13.14
C ASN A 296 23.30 16.45 12.23
N ILE A 297 23.61 16.37 10.93
CA ILE A 297 22.85 15.60 9.95
C ILE A 297 23.67 14.37 9.58
N GLU A 298 23.09 13.20 9.78
CA GLU A 298 23.66 11.93 9.33
C GLU A 298 23.58 11.84 7.80
N LEU A 299 24.74 11.85 7.14
CA LEU A 299 24.83 11.62 5.70
C LEU A 299 25.16 10.15 5.44
N ILE A 300 24.23 9.43 4.82
CA ILE A 300 24.38 8.02 4.43
C ILE A 300 24.81 7.96 2.97
N TYR A 301 25.95 7.31 2.71
CA TYR A 301 26.55 7.17 1.39
C TYR A 301 27.48 5.93 1.38
N GLN A 302 27.89 5.44 0.20
CA GLN A 302 28.87 4.34 0.07
C GLN A 302 30.17 4.87 -0.55
N TYR A 303 31.33 4.46 -0.04
CA TYR A 303 32.59 4.70 -0.76
C TYR A 303 32.65 3.69 -1.91
N GLU A 304 32.68 4.16 -3.15
CA GLU A 304 33.29 3.41 -4.23
C GLU A 304 34.80 3.69 -4.11
N ASP A 305 35.58 2.65 -3.81
CA ASP A 305 37.07 2.69 -3.81
C ASP A 305 37.61 2.89 -5.23
#